data_AF-A0A0D6TN18-F1
#
_entry.id   AF-A0A0D6TN18-F1
#
_cell.length_a   1.000
_cell.length_b   1.000
_cell.length_c   1.000
_cell.angle_alpha   90.00
_cell.angle_beta   90.00
_cell.angle_gamma   90.00
#
_symmetry.space_group_name_H-M   'P 1'
#
loop_
_entity.id
_entity.type
_entity.pdbx_description
1 polymer ?
#
loop_
_entity_poly.entity_id
_entity_poly.type
_entity_poly.pdbx_seq_one_letter_code
_entity_poly.pdbx_strand_id
1 'polypeptide(L)'
;MTITYLNLKLLNMKLDQNAFHFKTSINSEYQTFWINYEIHKISPNAELSIIKIDNQVQMISILNSNLTLADIQIILLENSIDYEFVRTA
;
A
#
# COMPACT_ATOMS: atom_id res chain seq x y z
N MET A 1 23.42 8.98 -3.78
CA MET A 1 22.65 10.16 -4.22
C MET A 1 21.32 9.67 -4.78
N THR A 2 20.47 9.11 -3.91
CA THR A 2 19.29 8.31 -4.33
C THR A 2 18.01 8.74 -3.59
N ILE A 3 18.18 9.57 -2.55
CA ILE A 3 17.11 10.00 -1.63
C ILE A 3 16.22 11.08 -2.27
N THR A 4 16.68 11.73 -3.34
CA THR A 4 15.99 12.87 -3.96
C THR A 4 14.89 12.45 -4.95
N TYR A 5 15.10 11.38 -5.73
CA TYR A 5 14.14 10.94 -6.76
C TYR A 5 12.90 10.27 -6.16
N LEU A 6 13.09 9.52 -5.06
CA LEU A 6 12.01 8.88 -4.32
C LEU A 6 11.06 9.90 -3.71
N ASN A 7 11.62 10.95 -3.09
CA ASN A 7 10.84 12.04 -2.51
C ASN A 7 10.05 12.81 -3.57
N LEU A 8 10.64 13.11 -4.74
CA LEU A 8 9.95 13.84 -5.81
C LEU A 8 8.78 13.05 -6.43
N LYS A 9 8.91 11.72 -6.57
CA LYS A 9 7.82 10.87 -7.09
C LYS A 9 6.69 10.70 -6.07
N LEU A 10 7.03 10.59 -4.78
CA LEU A 10 6.07 10.58 -3.67
C LEU A 10 5.37 11.93 -3.49
N LEU A 11 6.07 13.06 -3.70
CA LEU A 11 5.53 14.42 -3.60
C LEU A 11 4.59 14.76 -4.77
N ASN A 12 4.81 14.18 -5.95
CA ASN A 12 3.96 14.38 -7.14
C ASN A 12 2.74 13.46 -7.18
N MET A 13 2.69 12.41 -6.34
CA MET A 13 1.45 11.70 -6.07
C MET A 13 0.66 12.58 -5.11
N LYS A 14 -0.38 13.20 -5.65
CA LYS A 14 -1.43 13.86 -4.88
C LYS A 14 -2.04 12.77 -3.97
N LEU A 15 -1.46 12.62 -2.79
CA LEU A 15 -1.87 11.65 -1.79
C LEU A 15 -3.30 12.03 -1.40
N ASP A 16 -4.26 11.25 -1.89
CA ASP A 16 -5.67 11.56 -1.73
C ASP A 16 -6.01 11.52 -0.24
N GLN A 17 -6.78 12.49 0.26
CA GLN A 17 -7.04 12.64 1.70
C GLN A 17 -7.83 11.47 2.31
N ASN A 18 -8.38 10.59 1.45
CA ASN A 18 -9.11 9.37 1.83
C ASN A 18 -8.36 8.08 1.46
N ALA A 19 -7.03 8.14 1.32
CA ALA A 19 -6.21 6.98 1.00
C ALA A 19 -5.35 6.53 2.18
N PHE A 20 -5.22 5.21 2.35
CA PHE A 20 -4.27 4.63 3.30
C PHE A 20 -2.99 4.23 2.58
N HIS A 21 -1.85 4.69 3.10
CA HIS A 21 -0.54 4.44 2.51
C HIS A 21 0.34 3.65 3.46
N PHE A 22 1.00 2.63 2.94
CA PHE A 22 1.89 1.77 3.71
C PHE A 22 3.18 1.58 2.93
N LYS A 23 4.31 1.80 3.59
CA LYS A 23 5.54 1.16 3.11
C LYS A 23 5.48 -0.31 3.49
N THR A 24 5.92 -1.19 2.60
CA THR A 24 5.89 -2.64 2.84
C THR A 24 7.19 -3.28 2.42
N SER A 25 7.44 -4.51 2.88
CA SER A 25 8.59 -5.34 2.49
C SER A 25 8.20 -6.45 1.51
N ILE A 26 7.12 -6.28 0.72
CA ILE A 26 6.62 -7.33 -0.15
C ILE A 26 7.66 -7.68 -1.22
N ASN A 27 8.07 -8.94 -1.20
CA ASN A 27 9.13 -9.49 -2.04
C ASN A 27 8.63 -10.51 -3.07
N SER A 28 7.32 -10.79 -3.08
CA SER A 28 6.72 -11.77 -3.98
C SER A 28 5.42 -11.27 -4.63
N GLU A 29 5.19 -11.72 -5.87
CA GLU A 29 3.93 -11.50 -6.56
C GLU A 29 2.76 -12.23 -5.89
N TYR A 30 3.06 -13.33 -5.19
CA TYR A 30 2.08 -14.09 -4.41
C TYR A 30 1.48 -13.27 -3.26
N GLN A 31 2.31 -12.61 -2.46
CA GLN A 31 1.82 -11.71 -1.40
C GLN A 31 1.00 -10.55 -1.97
N THR A 32 1.44 -10.00 -3.11
CA THR A 32 0.70 -8.94 -3.81
C THR A 32 -0.69 -9.42 -4.23
N PHE A 33 -0.78 -10.64 -4.78
CA PHE A 33 -2.05 -11.25 -5.17
C PHE A 33 -3.00 -11.41 -3.98
N TRP A 34 -2.52 -11.92 -2.84
CA TRP A 34 -3.38 -12.18 -1.69
C TRP A 34 -3.91 -10.91 -1.03
N ILE A 35 -3.07 -9.89 -0.86
CA ILE A 35 -3.54 -8.59 -0.37
C ILE A 35 -4.63 -8.06 -1.29
N ASN A 36 -4.40 -8.11 -2.60
CA ASN A 36 -5.35 -7.62 -3.57
C ASN A 36 -6.68 -8.36 -3.46
N TYR A 37 -6.62 -9.69 -3.33
CA TYR A 37 -7.78 -10.54 -3.14
C TYR A 37 -8.55 -10.24 -1.86
N GLU A 38 -7.89 -10.21 -0.69
CA GLU A 38 -8.56 -9.97 0.60
C GLU A 38 -9.17 -8.56 0.67
N ILE A 39 -8.48 -7.55 0.12
CA ILE A 39 -9.03 -6.19 0.03
C ILE A 39 -10.29 -6.17 -0.84
N HIS A 40 -10.24 -6.69 -2.06
CA HIS A 40 -11.39 -6.64 -2.98
C HIS A 40 -12.54 -7.53 -2.56
N LYS A 41 -12.28 -8.59 -1.81
CA LYS A 41 -13.31 -9.46 -1.22
C LYS A 41 -14.19 -8.72 -0.22
N ILE A 42 -13.62 -7.79 0.55
CA ILE A 42 -14.35 -6.97 1.55
C ILE A 42 -14.80 -5.64 0.94
N SER A 43 -13.98 -5.08 0.06
CA SER A 43 -14.13 -3.77 -0.55
C SER A 43 -13.97 -3.84 -2.08
N PRO A 44 -14.99 -4.31 -2.82
CA PRO A 44 -14.86 -4.56 -4.27
C PRO A 44 -14.53 -3.33 -5.12
N ASN A 45 -14.81 -2.13 -4.59
CA ASN A 45 -14.55 -0.86 -5.26
C ASN A 45 -13.21 -0.23 -4.84
N ALA A 46 -12.46 -0.88 -3.95
CA ALA A 46 -11.17 -0.37 -3.52
C ALA A 46 -10.19 -0.38 -4.68
N GLU A 47 -9.36 0.66 -4.76
CA GLU A 47 -8.27 0.72 -5.72
C GLU A 47 -6.95 0.47 -5.01
N LEU A 48 -6.21 -0.54 -5.47
CA LEU A 48 -4.89 -0.89 -4.95
C LEU A 48 -3.80 -0.37 -5.88
N SER A 49 -3.02 0.61 -5.42
CA SER A 49 -1.83 1.10 -6.12
C SER A 49 -0.56 0.56 -5.47
N ILE A 50 0.34 0.02 -6.28
CA ILE A 50 1.57 -0.62 -5.80
C ILE A 50 2.76 -0.01 -6.53
N ILE A 51 3.73 0.49 -5.77
CA ILE A 51 4.95 1.08 -6.29
C ILE A 51 6.12 0.17 -5.97
N LYS A 52 6.81 -0.28 -7.02
CA LYS A 52 8.03 -1.08 -6.92
C LYS A 52 9.27 -0.24 -7.24
N ILE A 53 10.34 -0.45 -6.50
CA ILE A 53 11.67 0.13 -6.73
C ILE A 53 12.68 -1.00 -6.60
N ASP A 54 13.53 -1.17 -7.61
CA ASP A 54 14.53 -2.24 -7.67
C ASP A 54 13.93 -3.63 -7.37
N ASN A 55 12.77 -3.92 -7.96
CA ASN A 55 11.96 -5.14 -7.79
C ASN A 55 11.38 -5.40 -6.39
N GLN A 56 11.53 -4.49 -5.43
CA GLN A 56 10.85 -4.57 -4.13
C GLN A 56 9.65 -3.63 -4.11
N VAL A 57 8.50 -4.10 -3.61
CA VAL A 57 7.37 -3.20 -3.35
C VAL A 57 7.79 -2.28 -2.21
N GLN A 58 7.78 -0.98 -2.45
CA GLN A 58 8.09 0.00 -1.43
C GLN A 58 6.85 0.65 -0.86
N MET A 59 5.75 0.68 -1.61
CA MET A 59 4.54 1.34 -1.17
C MET A 59 3.30 0.68 -1.73
N ILE A 60 2.34 0.47 -0.84
CA ILE A 60 0.95 0.14 -1.15
C ILE A 60 0.09 1.34 -0.78
N SER A 61 -0.83 1.70 -1.66
CA SER A 61 -1.86 2.70 -1.41
C SER A 61 -3.23 2.09 -1.68
N ILE A 62 -4.16 2.28 -0.77
CA ILE A 62 -5.53 1.78 -0.86
C ILE A 62 -6.46 2.98 -0.88
N LEU A 63 -7.21 3.14 -1.96
CA LEU A 63 -8.13 4.25 -2.21
C LEU A 63 -9.55 3.72 -2.38
N ASN A 64 -10.54 4.59 -2.26
CA ASN A 64 -11.96 4.29 -2.53
C ASN A 64 -12.47 3.04 -1.79
N SER A 65 -11.91 2.79 -0.60
CA SER A 65 -12.25 1.63 0.21
C SER A 65 -13.16 2.01 1.38
N ASN A 66 -14.03 1.08 1.75
CA ASN A 66 -14.79 1.11 3.01
C ASN A 66 -14.03 0.44 4.18
N LEU A 67 -12.80 -0.04 3.96
CA LEU A 67 -11.95 -0.59 5.01
C LEU A 67 -11.47 0.51 5.94
N THR A 68 -11.42 0.20 7.23
CA THR A 68 -10.72 1.04 8.21
C THR A 68 -9.23 0.77 8.17
N LEU A 69 -8.44 1.67 8.78
CA LEU A 69 -7.01 1.46 8.98
C LEU A 69 -6.73 0.11 9.68
N ALA A 70 -7.54 -0.24 10.69
CA ALA A 70 -7.37 -1.48 11.45
C ALA A 70 -7.60 -2.72 10.57
N ASP A 71 -8.62 -2.69 9.70
CA ASP A 71 -8.90 -3.82 8.80
C ASP A 71 -7.72 -4.08 7.85
N ILE A 72 -7.15 -3.02 7.29
CA ILE A 72 -5.99 -3.14 6.39
C ILE A 72 -4.77 -3.66 7.14
N GLN A 73 -4.52 -3.16 8.35
CA GLN A 73 -3.42 -3.64 9.19
C GLN A 73 -3.57 -5.14 9.49
N ILE A 74 -4.78 -5.62 9.79
CA ILE A 74 -5.06 -7.04 9.99
C ILE A 74 -4.73 -7.84 8.72
N ILE A 75 -5.20 -7.41 7.55
CA ILE A 75 -4.90 -8.09 6.27
C ILE A 75 -3.40 -8.21 6.04
N LEU A 76 -2.63 -7.13 6.30
CA LEU A 76 -1.17 -7.16 6.15
C LEU A 76 -0.50 -8.11 7.15
N LEU A 77 -0.95 -8.12 8.41
CA LEU A 77 -0.44 -9.03 9.44
C LEU A 77 -0.74 -10.49 9.11
N GLU A 78 -1.97 -10.81 8.71
CA GLU A 78 -2.39 -12.18 8.35
C GLU A 78 -1.59 -12.73 7.16
N ASN A 79 -1.18 -11.85 6.24
CA ASN A 79 -0.34 -12.21 5.10
C ASN A 79 1.17 -12.18 5.41
N SER A 80 1.56 -12.01 6.68
CA SER A 80 2.97 -11.92 7.13
C SER A 80 3.76 -10.84 6.37
N ILE A 81 3.18 -9.65 6.26
CA ILE A 81 3.77 -8.52 5.54
C ILE A 81 4.20 -7.48 6.56
N ASP A 82 5.49 -7.17 6.59
CA ASP A 82 5.96 -6.04 7.39
C ASP A 82 5.50 -4.74 6.73
N TYR A 83 5.00 -3.82 7.55
CA TYR A 83 4.52 -2.53 7.08
C TYR A 83 4.87 -1.38 8.02
N GLU A 84 4.98 -0.20 7.43
CA GLU A 84 5.03 1.08 8.14
C GLU A 84 3.88 1.94 7.58
N PHE A 85 2.95 2.34 8.45
CA PHE A 85 1.86 3.24 8.04
C PHE A 85 2.40 4.64 7.78
N VAL A 86 2.10 5.17 6.60
CA VAL A 86 2.49 6.52 6.19
C VAL A 86 1.29 7.43 6.38
N ARG A 87 1.33 8.26 7.44
CA ARG A 87 0.30 9.30 7.64
C ARG A 87 0.41 10.34 6.54
N THR A 88 -0.68 10.54 5.82
CA THR A 88 -0.92 11.73 5.00
C THR A 88 -1.54 12.82 5.89
N ALA A 89 -0.97 14.02 5.81
CA ALA A 89 -1.43 15.21 6.54
C ALA A 89 -2.43 16.00 5.69
#